data_AF-A0A2S4N4S4-F1
#
_entry.id   AF-A0A2S4N4S4-F1
#
_cell.length_a   1.000
_cell.length_b   1.000
_cell.length_c   1.000
_cell.angle_alpha   90.00
_cell.angle_beta   90.00
_cell.angle_gamma   90.00
#
_symmetry.space_group_name_H-M   'P 1'
#
loop_
_entity.id
_entity.type
_entity.pdbx_description
1 polymer ?
#
loop_
_entity_poly.entity_id
_entity_poly.type
_entity_poly.pdbx_seq_one_letter_code
_entity_poly.pdbx_strand_id
1 'polypeptide(L)'
;MKEEFLIFQKFNSEIQATNFGSLLTKNKIEFLIENISVNFDPILSNNEFGKEYCVKIKKNDFEKANDILREKAKTEINEIQDDYYLLSFSNKELIDVIEKSDEWNKFDVELAHKLLKKRGNEITSEEINELKKQRIIELSKPEQGQTVYIIIGYICAFLGGLLGIFIGWHLLTYKKTLPNGNQIYAYSENDRKQGNRILIIGGIFIVVWIFYRILK
;
A
#
# COMPACT_ATOMS: atom_id res chain seq x y z
N MET A 1 6.06 21.03 10.72
CA MET A 1 6.23 19.71 10.06
C MET A 1 5.87 19.91 8.61
N LYS A 2 6.73 19.55 7.65
CA LYS A 2 6.33 19.57 6.23
C LYS A 2 5.21 18.54 6.07
N GLU A 3 4.04 18.96 5.60
CA GLU A 3 2.94 18.05 5.31
C GLU A 3 3.40 17.10 4.21
N GLU A 4 3.61 15.84 4.56
CA GLU A 4 4.11 14.83 3.65
C GLU A 4 2.93 14.26 2.83
N PHE A 5 3.10 14.24 1.51
CA PHE A 5 2.13 13.62 0.61
C PHE A 5 2.29 12.10 0.67
N LEU A 6 1.23 11.42 1.09
CA LEU A 6 1.18 9.96 1.23
C LEU A 6 0.32 9.37 0.12
N ILE A 7 0.68 8.17 -0.35
CA ILE A 7 -0.13 7.42 -1.32
C ILE A 7 -1.50 7.15 -0.71
N PHE A 8 -2.53 7.61 -1.41
CA PHE A 8 -3.93 7.41 -1.02
C PHE A 8 -4.57 6.28 -1.81
N GLN A 9 -4.38 6.27 -3.13
CA GLN A 9 -4.96 5.26 -4.00
C GLN A 9 -4.10 5.04 -5.25
N LYS A 10 -4.07 3.81 -5.74
CA LYS A 10 -3.43 3.42 -7.00
C LYS A 10 -4.47 3.13 -8.08
N PHE A 11 -4.10 3.38 -9.32
CA PHE A 11 -4.92 3.22 -10.52
C PHE A 11 -4.09 2.54 -11.60
N ASN A 12 -4.74 1.71 -12.41
CA ASN A 12 -4.12 1.05 -13.57
C ASN A 12 -4.19 1.91 -14.86
N SER A 13 -4.76 3.11 -14.77
CA SER A 13 -4.96 4.01 -15.90
C SER A 13 -4.77 5.47 -15.47
N GLU A 14 -4.07 6.23 -16.32
CA GLU A 14 -3.87 7.67 -16.14
C GLU A 14 -5.18 8.44 -16.13
N ILE A 15 -6.12 8.02 -16.98
CA ILE A 15 -7.45 8.63 -17.11
C ILE A 15 -8.22 8.48 -15.80
N GLN A 16 -8.14 7.32 -15.14
CA GLN A 16 -8.80 7.10 -13.85
C GLN A 16 -8.16 7.96 -12.76
N ALA A 17 -6.81 8.02 -12.71
CA ALA A 17 -6.09 8.84 -11.73
C ALA A 17 -6.39 10.34 -11.90
N THR A 18 -6.43 10.84 -13.15
CA THR A 18 -6.73 12.25 -13.46
C THR A 18 -8.19 12.62 -13.22
N ASN A 19 -9.13 11.71 -13.54
CA ASN A 19 -10.55 11.87 -13.18
C ASN A 19 -10.72 11.95 -11.66
N PHE A 20 -10.01 11.11 -10.92
CA PHE A 20 -10.04 11.17 -9.46
C PHE A 20 -9.38 12.45 -8.93
N GLY A 21 -8.26 12.88 -9.49
CA GLY A 21 -7.63 14.16 -9.16
C GLY A 21 -8.56 15.36 -9.37
N SER A 22 -9.32 15.39 -10.47
CA SER A 22 -10.31 16.44 -10.74
C SER A 22 -11.41 16.51 -9.68
N LEU A 23 -11.82 15.37 -9.12
CA LEU A 23 -12.75 15.29 -8.00
C LEU A 23 -12.16 15.90 -6.72
N LEU A 24 -10.87 15.65 -6.46
CA LEU A 24 -10.15 16.24 -5.32
C LEU A 24 -10.00 17.76 -5.47
N THR A 25 -9.66 18.26 -6.66
CA THR A 25 -9.60 19.70 -6.96
C THR A 25 -10.92 20.39 -6.64
N LYS A 26 -12.05 19.80 -7.08
CA LYS A 26 -13.40 20.35 -6.86
C LYS A 26 -13.73 20.50 -5.37
N ASN A 27 -13.17 19.63 -4.53
CA ASN A 27 -13.38 19.63 -3.09
C ASN A 27 -12.26 20.32 -2.29
N LYS A 28 -11.37 21.05 -2.98
CA LYS A 28 -10.25 21.79 -2.40
C LYS A 28 -9.29 20.89 -1.61
N ILE A 29 -8.99 19.72 -2.14
CA ILE A 29 -7.95 18.81 -1.60
C ILE A 29 -6.73 18.91 -2.51
N GLU A 30 -5.57 19.17 -1.92
CA GLU A 30 -4.31 19.19 -2.63
C GLU A 30 -3.84 17.74 -2.87
N PHE A 31 -3.46 17.42 -4.11
CA PHE A 31 -3.03 16.07 -4.48
C PHE A 31 -1.87 16.11 -5.47
N LEU A 32 -1.13 15.01 -5.52
CA LEU A 32 -0.09 14.74 -6.51
C LEU A 32 -0.42 13.44 -7.22
N ILE A 33 -0.26 13.41 -8.54
CA ILE A 33 -0.34 12.18 -9.32
C ILE A 33 1.08 11.80 -9.71
N GLU A 34 1.48 10.58 -9.38
CA GLU A 34 2.78 10.04 -9.78
C GLU A 34 2.56 8.75 -10.58
N ASN A 35 3.25 8.66 -11.71
CA ASN A 35 3.37 7.42 -12.46
C ASN A 35 4.43 6.55 -11.77
N ILE A 36 4.01 5.39 -11.25
CA ILE A 36 4.85 4.39 -10.57
C ILE A 36 4.96 3.10 -11.39
N SER A 37 4.69 3.18 -12.70
CA SER A 37 4.77 2.05 -13.63
C SER A 37 6.18 1.47 -13.60
N VAL A 38 6.23 0.15 -13.43
CA VAL A 38 7.50 -0.56 -13.32
C VAL A 38 7.92 -1.02 -14.73
N ASN A 39 8.70 -0.20 -15.42
CA ASN A 39 9.25 -0.53 -16.74
C ASN A 39 10.44 -1.50 -16.59
N PHE A 40 10.18 -2.77 -16.29
CA PHE A 40 11.26 -3.78 -16.21
C PHE A 40 11.69 -4.33 -17.59
N ASP A 41 10.94 -4.09 -18.68
CA ASP A 41 11.30 -4.59 -20.01
C ASP A 41 10.77 -3.69 -21.15
N PRO A 42 11.60 -3.25 -22.11
CA PRO A 42 11.15 -2.58 -23.34
C PRO A 42 10.09 -3.36 -24.12
N ILE A 43 10.07 -4.69 -24.01
CA ILE A 43 9.12 -5.58 -24.70
C ILE A 43 7.74 -5.55 -24.03
N LEU A 44 7.68 -5.31 -22.71
CA LEU A 44 6.43 -5.15 -21.94
C LEU A 44 5.92 -3.69 -21.92
N SER A 45 6.74 -2.74 -22.35
CA SER A 45 6.44 -1.30 -22.29
C SER A 45 5.27 -0.87 -23.20
N ASN A 46 4.88 -1.69 -24.17
CA ASN A 46 3.75 -1.42 -25.06
C ASN A 46 2.43 -2.05 -24.57
N ASN A 47 2.43 -2.70 -23.40
CA ASN A 47 1.29 -3.43 -22.87
C ASN A 47 0.67 -2.61 -21.72
N GLU A 48 -0.66 -2.45 -21.70
CA GLU A 48 -1.36 -1.74 -20.61
C GLU A 48 -1.24 -2.44 -19.25
N PHE A 49 -0.75 -3.69 -19.23
CA PHE A 49 -0.62 -4.56 -18.06
C PHE A 49 0.49 -4.19 -17.06
N GLY A 50 1.19 -3.06 -17.24
CA GLY A 50 2.23 -2.59 -16.31
C GLY A 50 2.09 -1.13 -15.89
N LYS A 51 1.04 -0.43 -16.34
CA LYS A 51 0.86 0.99 -16.04
C LYS A 51 0.20 1.15 -14.67
N GLU A 52 0.92 1.74 -13.72
CA GLU A 52 0.41 2.01 -12.37
C GLU A 52 0.62 3.49 -12.04
N TYR A 53 -0.45 4.16 -11.67
CA TYR A 53 -0.47 5.57 -11.27
C TYR A 53 -0.96 5.66 -9.84
N CYS A 54 -0.32 6.47 -9.01
CA CYS A 54 -0.76 6.69 -7.64
C CYS A 54 -1.16 8.15 -7.42
N VAL A 55 -2.27 8.35 -6.71
CA VAL A 55 -2.71 9.65 -6.23
C VAL A 55 -2.28 9.77 -4.78
N LYS A 56 -1.49 10.79 -4.47
CA LYS A 56 -1.01 11.12 -3.14
C LYS A 56 -1.72 12.37 -2.62
N ILE A 57 -2.07 12.37 -1.34
CA ILE A 57 -2.67 13.52 -0.66
C ILE A 57 -2.02 13.74 0.71
N LYS A 58 -2.29 14.87 1.35
CA LYS A 58 -1.81 15.15 2.70
C LYS A 58 -2.51 14.24 3.72
N LYS A 59 -1.78 13.78 4.74
CA LYS A 59 -2.33 12.91 5.80
C LYS A 59 -3.63 13.44 6.41
N ASN A 60 -3.73 14.75 6.64
CA ASN A 60 -4.90 15.39 7.24
C ASN A 60 -6.16 15.33 6.35
N ASP A 61 -5.99 15.17 5.04
CA ASP A 61 -7.08 15.13 4.07
C ASP A 61 -7.58 13.70 3.79
N PHE A 62 -6.99 12.67 4.40
CA PHE A 62 -7.40 11.27 4.17
C PHE A 62 -8.86 11.02 4.53
N GLU A 63 -9.33 11.51 5.69
CA GLU A 63 -10.73 11.34 6.07
C GLU A 63 -11.67 12.07 5.10
N LYS A 64 -11.36 13.32 4.76
CA LYS A 64 -12.15 14.12 3.83
C LYS A 64 -12.21 13.50 2.43
N ALA A 65 -11.08 13.03 1.91
CA ALA A 65 -11.01 12.33 0.62
C ALA A 65 -11.75 10.99 0.64
N ASN A 66 -11.76 10.29 1.78
CA ASN A 66 -12.58 9.10 1.97
C ASN A 66 -14.07 9.44 1.87
N ASP A 67 -14.53 10.50 2.54
CA ASP A 67 -15.94 10.88 2.55
C ASP A 67 -16.45 11.33 1.19
N ILE A 68 -15.66 12.10 0.44
CA ILE A 68 -16.02 12.53 -0.94
C ILE A 68 -16.23 11.32 -1.86
N LEU A 69 -15.36 10.32 -1.74
CA LEU A 69 -15.51 9.09 -2.52
C LEU A 69 -16.75 8.30 -2.11
N ARG A 70 -17.09 8.29 -0.82
CA ARG A 70 -18.34 7.66 -0.35
C ARG A 70 -19.57 8.36 -0.92
N GLU A 71 -19.59 9.70 -0.93
CA GLU A 71 -20.71 10.45 -1.50
C GLU A 71 -20.86 10.24 -3.01
N LYS A 72 -19.74 10.25 -3.74
CA LYS A 72 -19.72 9.96 -5.17
C LYS A 72 -20.27 8.55 -5.45
N ALA A 73 -19.80 7.57 -4.70
CA ALA A 73 -20.29 6.20 -4.83
C ALA A 73 -21.79 6.11 -4.57
N LYS A 74 -22.31 6.71 -3.50
CA LYS A 74 -23.76 6.73 -3.21
C LYS A 74 -24.60 7.29 -4.36
N THR A 75 -24.07 8.27 -5.08
CA THR A 75 -24.75 8.91 -6.22
C THR A 75 -24.75 7.99 -7.46
N GLU A 76 -23.59 7.43 -7.81
CA GLU A 76 -23.43 6.53 -8.97
C GLU A 76 -24.14 5.18 -8.78
N ILE A 77 -24.33 4.73 -7.53
CA ILE A 77 -24.99 3.45 -7.23
C ILE A 77 -26.49 3.44 -7.61
N ASN A 78 -27.11 4.58 -7.90
CA ASN A 78 -28.48 4.64 -8.41
C ASN A 78 -28.59 4.42 -9.93
N GLU A 79 -27.48 4.49 -10.67
CA GLU A 79 -27.42 4.40 -12.15
C GLU A 79 -26.67 3.14 -12.63
N ILE A 80 -26.52 2.13 -11.78
CA ILE A 80 -25.73 0.93 -12.07
C ILE A 80 -26.33 0.14 -13.24
N GLN A 81 -25.48 -0.18 -14.24
CA GLN A 81 -25.78 -1.17 -15.26
C GLN A 81 -25.93 -2.56 -14.63
N ASP A 82 -26.98 -3.29 -15.01
CA ASP A 82 -27.39 -4.58 -14.42
C ASP A 82 -26.32 -5.70 -14.52
N ASP A 83 -25.18 -5.45 -15.15
CA ASP A 83 -24.06 -6.37 -15.37
C ASP A 83 -22.84 -6.10 -14.47
N TYR A 84 -22.92 -5.15 -13.53
CA TYR A 84 -21.79 -4.85 -12.65
C TYR A 84 -21.39 -6.07 -11.80
N TYR A 85 -20.10 -6.42 -11.80
CA TYR A 85 -19.60 -7.70 -11.28
C TYR A 85 -19.95 -7.96 -9.79
N LEU A 86 -19.99 -6.93 -8.95
CA LEU A 86 -20.42 -7.05 -7.53
C LEU A 86 -21.88 -7.53 -7.38
N LEU A 87 -22.73 -7.39 -8.40
CA LEU A 87 -24.11 -7.90 -8.36
C LEU A 87 -24.14 -9.43 -8.28
N SER A 88 -23.12 -10.10 -8.83
CA SER A 88 -22.99 -11.56 -8.80
C SER A 88 -22.40 -12.11 -7.50
N PHE A 89 -21.86 -11.25 -6.63
CA PHE A 89 -21.26 -11.66 -5.37
C PHE A 89 -22.33 -12.13 -4.39
N SER A 90 -22.00 -13.16 -3.61
CA SER A 90 -22.76 -13.65 -2.46
C SER A 90 -22.66 -12.70 -1.26
N ASN A 91 -23.55 -12.86 -0.27
CA ASN A 91 -23.50 -12.00 0.92
C ASN A 91 -22.17 -12.12 1.68
N LYS A 92 -21.53 -13.31 1.67
CA LYS A 92 -20.21 -13.50 2.28
C LYS A 92 -19.13 -12.73 1.52
N GLU A 93 -19.12 -12.80 0.20
CA GLU A 93 -18.16 -12.04 -0.62
C GLU A 93 -18.35 -10.53 -0.49
N LEU A 94 -19.59 -10.06 -0.35
CA LEU A 94 -19.86 -8.64 -0.08
C LEU A 94 -19.38 -8.21 1.32
N ILE A 95 -19.46 -9.10 2.32
CA ILE A 95 -18.85 -8.86 3.64
C ILE A 95 -17.33 -8.78 3.50
N ASP A 96 -16.70 -9.69 2.75
CA ASP A 96 -15.25 -9.68 2.52
C ASP A 96 -14.79 -8.39 1.83
N VAL A 97 -15.57 -7.86 0.87
CA VAL A 97 -15.30 -6.56 0.21
C VAL A 97 -15.28 -5.42 1.23
N ILE A 98 -16.21 -5.44 2.20
CA ILE A 98 -16.30 -4.43 3.26
C ILE A 98 -15.14 -4.59 4.26
N GLU A 99 -14.87 -5.81 4.68
CA GLU A 99 -13.81 -6.14 5.63
C GLU A 99 -12.43 -5.72 5.09
N LYS A 100 -12.15 -6.06 3.83
CA LYS A 100 -10.91 -5.73 3.13
C LYS A 100 -11.03 -4.44 2.32
N SER A 101 -11.74 -3.45 2.85
CA SER A 101 -11.93 -2.15 2.18
C SER A 101 -10.62 -1.41 1.81
N ASP A 102 -9.47 -1.87 2.31
CA ASP A 102 -8.12 -1.45 1.90
C ASP A 102 -7.65 -2.02 0.54
N GLU A 103 -8.20 -3.17 0.13
CA GLU A 103 -7.89 -3.87 -1.12
C GLU A 103 -8.87 -3.53 -2.26
N TRP A 104 -10.05 -3.02 -1.91
CA TRP A 104 -11.13 -2.69 -2.84
C TRP A 104 -11.24 -1.20 -3.10
N ASN A 105 -11.78 -0.82 -4.26
CA ASN A 105 -12.08 0.58 -4.49
C ASN A 105 -13.31 1.00 -3.65
N LYS A 106 -13.43 2.29 -3.32
CA LYS A 106 -14.51 2.76 -2.42
C LYS A 106 -15.90 2.62 -3.01
N PHE A 107 -16.03 2.66 -4.33
CA PHE A 107 -17.30 2.43 -4.99
C PHE A 107 -17.78 0.99 -4.73
N ASP A 108 -16.89 0.01 -4.86
CA ASP A 108 -17.19 -1.40 -4.59
C ASP A 108 -17.66 -1.60 -3.14
N VAL A 109 -16.97 -0.95 -2.19
CA VAL A 109 -17.30 -1.06 -0.76
C VAL A 109 -18.69 -0.47 -0.47
N GLU A 110 -19.00 0.70 -1.00
CA GLU A 110 -20.33 1.32 -0.81
C GLU A 110 -21.44 0.54 -1.56
N LEU A 111 -21.12 -0.01 -2.73
CA LEU A 111 -22.03 -0.89 -3.45
C LEU A 111 -22.31 -2.17 -2.65
N ALA A 112 -21.28 -2.77 -2.05
CA ALA A 112 -21.43 -3.94 -1.19
C ALA A 112 -22.35 -3.65 0.00
N HIS A 113 -22.19 -2.49 0.66
CA HIS A 113 -23.10 -2.03 1.71
C HIS A 113 -24.56 -1.95 1.22
N LYS A 114 -24.80 -1.32 0.07
CA LYS A 114 -26.16 -1.18 -0.47
C LYS A 114 -26.76 -2.53 -0.89
N LEU A 115 -25.97 -3.42 -1.48
CA LEU A 115 -26.42 -4.74 -1.90
C LEU A 115 -26.79 -5.62 -0.69
N LEU A 116 -25.98 -5.60 0.36
CA LEU A 116 -26.27 -6.29 1.61
C LEU A 116 -27.56 -5.78 2.27
N LYS A 117 -27.73 -4.45 2.31
CA LYS A 117 -28.97 -3.82 2.79
C LYS A 117 -30.19 -4.22 1.96
N LYS A 118 -30.08 -4.20 0.62
CA LYS A 118 -31.15 -4.63 -0.30
C LYS A 118 -31.53 -6.10 -0.10
N ARG A 119 -30.57 -6.94 0.28
CA ARG A 119 -30.76 -8.39 0.51
C ARG A 119 -31.20 -8.74 1.93
N GLY A 120 -31.42 -7.75 2.81
CA GLY A 120 -31.83 -7.97 4.20
C GLY A 120 -30.71 -8.41 5.14
N ASN A 121 -29.45 -8.38 4.69
CA ASN A 121 -28.26 -8.69 5.48
C ASN A 121 -27.51 -7.39 5.82
N GLU A 122 -28.22 -6.38 6.31
CA GLU A 122 -27.61 -5.10 6.66
C GLU A 122 -26.58 -5.28 7.79
N ILE A 123 -25.35 -4.85 7.52
CA ILE A 123 -24.28 -4.78 8.54
C ILE A 123 -24.38 -3.42 9.21
N THR A 124 -24.42 -3.41 10.53
CA THR A 124 -24.46 -2.19 11.33
C THR A 124 -23.13 -1.41 11.27
N SER A 125 -23.19 -0.10 11.50
CA SER A 125 -21.97 0.73 11.58
C SER A 125 -21.02 0.28 12.69
N GLU A 126 -21.54 -0.35 13.74
CA GLU A 126 -20.75 -0.90 14.85
C GLU A 126 -19.93 -2.11 14.39
N GLU A 127 -20.56 -3.09 13.73
CA GLU A 127 -19.89 -4.26 13.15
C GLU A 127 -18.81 -3.86 12.13
N ILE A 128 -19.09 -2.87 11.28
CA ILE A 128 -18.11 -2.35 10.31
C ILE A 128 -16.88 -1.78 11.02
N ASN A 129 -17.08 -1.07 12.14
CA ASN A 129 -15.99 -0.50 12.91
C ASN A 129 -15.18 -1.60 13.61
N GLU A 130 -15.82 -2.67 14.08
CA GLU A 130 -15.12 -3.83 14.63
C GLU A 130 -14.28 -4.54 13.56
N LEU A 131 -14.84 -4.80 12.38
CA LEU A 131 -14.12 -5.39 11.24
C LEU A 131 -12.89 -4.56 10.88
N LYS A 132 -13.04 -3.23 10.78
CA LYS A 132 -11.91 -2.32 10.51
C LYS A 132 -10.84 -2.34 11.60
N LYS A 133 -11.24 -2.40 12.87
CA LYS A 133 -10.29 -2.51 13.99
C LYS A 133 -9.51 -3.82 13.93
N GLN A 134 -10.21 -4.94 13.72
CA GLN A 134 -9.59 -6.26 13.58
C GLN A 134 -8.62 -6.30 12.39
N ARG A 135 -9.03 -5.72 11.26
CA ARG A 135 -8.20 -5.58 10.07
C ARG A 135 -6.93 -4.76 10.31
N ILE A 136 -7.04 -3.63 11.02
CA ILE A 136 -5.85 -2.85 11.41
C ILE A 136 -4.92 -3.67 12.30
N ILE A 137 -5.44 -4.44 13.26
CA ILE A 137 -4.63 -5.31 14.13
C ILE A 137 -3.92 -6.39 13.29
N GLU A 138 -4.63 -6.99 12.33
CA GLU A 138 -4.08 -8.00 11.42
C GLU A 138 -2.97 -7.41 10.54
N LEU A 139 -3.24 -6.32 9.84
CA LEU A 139 -2.28 -5.61 8.99
C LEU A 139 -1.09 -5.05 9.78
N SER A 140 -1.26 -4.85 11.10
CA SER A 140 -0.19 -4.39 11.99
C SER A 140 0.84 -5.47 12.33
N LYS A 141 0.56 -6.74 12.03
CA LYS A 141 1.50 -7.83 12.28
C LYS A 141 2.76 -7.67 11.41
N PRO A 142 3.96 -8.02 11.94
CA PRO A 142 5.17 -8.04 11.15
C PRO A 142 5.08 -8.99 9.96
N GLU A 143 5.75 -8.63 8.86
CA GLU A 143 5.92 -9.49 7.69
C GLU A 143 6.74 -10.73 8.04
N GLN A 144 6.31 -11.88 7.54
CA GLN A 144 6.99 -13.16 7.73
C GLN A 144 7.93 -13.48 6.55
N GLY A 145 8.80 -14.48 6.70
CA GLY A 145 9.63 -14.98 5.60
C GLY A 145 10.95 -14.23 5.37
N GLN A 146 11.32 -13.29 6.24
CA GLN A 146 12.54 -12.49 6.08
C GLN A 146 13.85 -13.27 6.30
N THR A 147 13.79 -14.50 6.81
CA THR A 147 14.97 -15.34 7.10
C THR A 147 15.88 -15.49 5.88
N VAL A 148 15.31 -15.71 4.69
CA VAL A 148 16.09 -15.86 3.44
C VAL A 148 16.81 -14.56 3.08
N TYR A 149 16.11 -13.42 3.15
CA TYR A 149 16.69 -12.10 2.91
C TYR A 149 17.79 -11.76 3.91
N ILE A 150 17.63 -12.13 5.18
CA ILE A 150 18.63 -11.96 6.22
C ILE A 150 19.90 -12.77 5.87
N ILE A 151 19.76 -14.04 5.48
CA ILE A 151 20.89 -14.90 5.09
C ILE A 151 21.63 -14.31 3.88
N ILE A 152 20.91 -13.93 2.82
CA ILE A 152 21.48 -13.28 1.64
C ILE A 152 22.21 -11.98 2.05
N GLY A 153 21.58 -11.18 2.92
CA GLY A 153 22.17 -9.95 3.44
C GLY A 153 23.52 -10.18 4.13
N TYR A 154 23.64 -11.20 4.97
CA TYR A 154 24.91 -11.56 5.61
C TYR A 154 25.97 -12.01 4.60
N ILE A 155 25.61 -12.84 3.61
CA ILE A 155 26.53 -13.28 2.55
C ILE A 155 27.04 -12.06 1.76
N CYS A 156 26.14 -11.18 1.34
CA CYS A 156 26.49 -9.96 0.60
C CYS A 156 27.34 -9.00 1.43
N ALA A 157 27.07 -8.87 2.74
CA ALA A 157 27.85 -8.03 3.63
C ALA A 157 29.30 -8.53 3.78
N PHE A 158 29.50 -9.85 3.91
CA PHE A 158 30.84 -10.45 4.02
C PHE A 158 31.67 -10.33 2.74
N LEU A 159 31.03 -10.48 1.57
CA LEU A 159 31.68 -10.35 0.26
C LEU A 159 32.02 -8.89 -0.12
N GLY A 160 31.95 -7.94 0.83
CA GLY A 160 32.27 -6.54 0.61
C GLY A 160 31.19 -5.74 -0.11
N GLY A 161 29.97 -6.27 -0.18
CA GLY A 161 28.90 -5.72 -1.02
C GLY A 161 28.14 -4.57 -0.38
N LEU A 162 28.03 -3.45 -1.12
CA LEU A 162 27.02 -2.40 -0.90
C LEU A 162 25.59 -2.96 -0.80
N LEU A 163 25.33 -4.08 -1.47
CA LEU A 163 24.06 -4.81 -1.42
C LEU A 163 23.73 -5.31 -0.01
N GLY A 164 24.71 -5.79 0.75
CA GLY A 164 24.49 -6.21 2.14
C GLY A 164 24.06 -5.03 3.02
N ILE A 165 24.73 -3.88 2.85
CA ILE A 165 24.36 -2.64 3.56
C ILE A 165 22.95 -2.20 3.17
N PHE A 166 22.61 -2.21 1.88
CA PHE A 166 21.26 -1.86 1.43
C PHE A 166 20.19 -2.76 2.05
N ILE A 167 20.41 -4.09 2.04
CA ILE A 167 19.49 -5.06 2.65
C ILE A 167 19.35 -4.81 4.16
N GLY A 168 20.46 -4.61 4.86
CA GLY A 168 20.46 -4.33 6.29
C GLY A 168 19.73 -3.02 6.63
N TRP A 169 19.92 -1.97 5.83
CA TRP A 169 19.21 -0.69 5.96
C TRP A 169 17.72 -0.86 5.75
N HIS A 170 17.34 -1.52 4.66
CA HIS A 170 15.94 -1.80 4.33
C HIS A 170 15.26 -2.56 5.47
N LEU A 171 15.86 -3.65 5.95
CA LEU A 171 15.35 -4.43 7.09
C LEU A 171 15.21 -3.59 8.36
N LEU A 172 16.10 -2.61 8.60
CA LEU A 172 16.08 -1.79 9.80
C LEU A 172 15.01 -0.68 9.75
N THR A 173 14.84 -0.03 8.60
CA THR A 173 14.08 1.23 8.50
C THR A 173 12.75 1.13 7.76
N TYR A 174 12.50 0.04 7.02
CA TYR A 174 11.29 -0.06 6.20
C TYR A 174 10.03 -0.04 7.05
N LYS A 175 9.11 0.85 6.67
CA LYS A 175 7.81 1.05 7.29
C LYS A 175 6.73 0.88 6.23
N LYS A 176 5.66 0.19 6.59
CA LYS A 176 4.44 0.09 5.80
C LYS A 176 3.41 1.09 6.30
N THR A 177 2.59 1.60 5.38
CA THR A 177 1.49 2.53 5.69
C THR A 177 0.20 1.72 5.82
N LEU A 178 -0.47 1.87 6.95
CA LEU A 178 -1.77 1.25 7.22
C LEU A 178 -2.90 2.06 6.55
N PRO A 179 -4.09 1.47 6.33
CA PRO A 179 -5.24 2.15 5.70
C PRO A 179 -5.73 3.41 6.45
N ASN A 180 -5.35 3.56 7.72
CA ASN A 180 -5.61 4.75 8.54
C ASN A 180 -4.51 5.84 8.42
N GLY A 181 -3.53 5.66 7.54
CA GLY A 181 -2.42 6.59 7.33
C GLY A 181 -1.32 6.52 8.41
N ASN A 182 -1.38 5.58 9.35
CA ASN A 182 -0.30 5.35 10.30
C ASN A 182 0.80 4.49 9.69
N GLN A 183 2.05 4.85 9.94
CA GLN A 183 3.21 4.09 9.49
C GLN A 183 3.76 3.27 10.63
N ILE A 184 3.97 1.98 10.36
CA ILE A 184 4.55 1.03 11.32
C ILE A 184 5.70 0.28 10.66
N TYR A 185 6.64 -0.22 11.46
CA TYR A 185 7.71 -1.05 10.92
C TYR A 185 7.14 -2.33 10.31
N ALA A 186 7.55 -2.62 9.08
CA ALA A 186 7.09 -3.81 8.38
C ALA A 186 7.68 -5.08 9.00
N TYR A 187 8.93 -5.01 9.49
CA TYR A 187 9.68 -6.13 10.01
C TYR A 187 9.68 -6.20 11.53
N SER A 188 9.82 -7.41 12.07
CA SER A 188 9.82 -7.64 13.51
C SER A 188 11.01 -6.92 14.17
N GLU A 189 10.94 -6.72 15.49
CA GLU A 189 12.09 -6.20 16.23
C GLU A 189 13.34 -7.07 16.08
N ASN A 190 13.17 -8.39 16.02
CA ASN A 190 14.28 -9.30 15.87
C ASN A 190 14.91 -9.18 14.48
N ASP A 191 14.10 -9.11 13.42
CA ASP A 191 14.58 -8.95 12.04
C ASP A 191 15.29 -7.61 11.85
N ARG A 192 14.75 -6.53 12.44
CA ARG A 192 15.41 -5.22 12.47
C ARG A 192 16.77 -5.26 13.17
N LYS A 193 16.89 -6.00 14.28
CA LYS A 193 18.18 -6.23 14.95
C LYS A 193 19.15 -7.00 14.05
N GLN A 194 18.68 -7.97 13.26
CA GLN A 194 19.51 -8.64 12.26
C GLN A 194 19.94 -7.68 11.14
N GLY A 195 19.03 -6.85 10.63
CA GLY A 195 19.34 -5.80 9.65
C GLY A 195 20.44 -4.85 10.14
N ASN A 196 20.37 -4.43 11.41
CA ASN A 196 21.41 -3.61 12.02
C ASN A 196 22.78 -4.32 12.10
N ARG A 197 22.81 -5.63 12.38
CA ARG A 197 24.07 -6.40 12.36
C ARG A 197 24.64 -6.52 10.96
N ILE A 198 23.80 -6.79 9.97
CA ILE A 198 24.19 -6.86 8.56
C ILE A 198 24.81 -5.52 8.13
N LEU A 199 24.21 -4.39 8.52
CA LEU A 199 24.77 -3.06 8.26
C LEU A 199 26.18 -2.87 8.83
N ILE A 200 26.36 -3.20 10.11
CA ILE A 200 27.66 -3.04 10.79
C ILE A 200 28.72 -3.92 10.13
N ILE A 201 28.39 -5.19 9.88
CA ILE A 201 29.31 -6.13 9.22
C ILE A 201 29.65 -5.63 7.81
N GLY A 202 28.66 -5.23 7.02
CA GLY A 202 28.88 -4.71 5.68
C GLY A 202 29.81 -3.49 5.68
N GLY A 203 29.61 -2.55 6.63
CA GLY A 203 30.49 -1.40 6.79
C GLY A 203 31.94 -1.78 7.12
N ILE A 204 32.13 -2.74 8.05
CA ILE A 204 33.47 -3.24 8.41
C ILE A 204 34.15 -3.87 7.20
N PHE A 205 33.46 -4.77 6.49
CA PHE A 205 34.04 -5.47 5.35
C PHE A 205 34.35 -4.52 4.18
N ILE A 206 33.50 -3.51 3.92
CA ILE A 206 33.82 -2.48 2.92
C ILE A 206 35.15 -1.78 3.26
N VAL A 207 35.35 -1.39 4.52
CA VAL A 207 36.60 -0.75 4.95
C VAL A 207 37.79 -1.69 4.77
N VAL A 208 37.66 -2.96 5.19
CA VAL A 208 38.71 -3.98 5.01
C VAL A 208 39.08 -4.17 3.54
N TRP A 209 38.10 -4.27 2.64
CA TRP A 209 38.32 -4.44 1.21
C TRP A 209 38.98 -3.20 0.57
N ILE A 210 38.60 -1.99 1.00
CA ILE A 210 39.25 -0.75 0.55
C ILE A 210 40.72 -0.75 0.97
N PHE A 211 41.02 -1.07 2.23
CA PHE A 211 42.40 -1.15 2.72
C PHE A 211 43.22 -2.21 1.97
N TYR A 212 42.66 -3.41 1.77
CA TYR A 212 43.31 -4.46 0.99
C TYR A 212 43.62 -4.01 -0.45
N ARG A 213 42.73 -3.26 -1.09
CA ARG A 213 42.92 -2.73 -2.44
C ARG A 213 43.97 -1.61 -2.50
N ILE A 214 44.15 -0.83 -1.44
CA ILE A 214 45.15 0.25 -1.39
C ILE A 214 46.56 -0.30 -1.09
N LEU A 215 46.64 -1.36 -0.28
CA LEU A 215 47.91 -1.99 0.12
C LEU A 215 48.49 -2.96 -0.91
N LYS A 216 47.71 -3.35 -1.92
CA LYS A 216 48.10 -4.24 -3.01
C LYS A 216 48.22 -3.47 -4.32
#